data_AF-A0A662QZ38-F1
#
_entry.id   AF-A0A662QZ38-F1
#
_cell.length_a   1.000
_cell.length_b   1.000
_cell.length_c   1.000
_cell.angle_alpha   90.00
_cell.angle_beta   90.00
_cell.angle_gamma   90.00
#
_symmetry.space_group_name_H-M   'P 1'
#
loop_
_entity.id
_entity.type
_entity.pdbx_description
1 polymer ?
#
loop_
_entity_poly.entity_id
_entity_poly.type
_entity_poly.pdbx_seq_one_letter_code
_entity_poly.pdbx_strand_id
1 'polypeptide(L)'
;MFEIDGGICAVEGVEASGVKEGGNGLALIRARGLCTGMFTKNRFMAPPLIVCKEKLSKTGGKFSGIVISSGNANSYTGSEGIDDAREMARFAAEC
;
A
#
# COMPACT_ATOMS: atom_id res chain seq x y z
N MET A 1 -18.28 -16.80 -9.01
CA MET A 1 -16.95 -16.28 -8.63
C MET A 1 -16.09 -17.51 -8.45
N PHE A 2 -14.99 -17.63 -9.20
CA PHE A 2 -14.07 -18.75 -9.01
C PHE A 2 -13.10 -18.36 -7.89
N GLU A 3 -12.95 -19.25 -6.91
CA GLU A 3 -11.97 -19.07 -5.86
C GLU A 3 -10.60 -19.57 -6.35
N ILE A 4 -9.56 -18.81 -6.06
CA ILE A 4 -8.18 -19.16 -6.38
C ILE A 4 -7.52 -19.54 -5.07
N ASP A 5 -7.18 -20.82 -4.92
CA ASP A 5 -6.44 -21.29 -3.76
C ASP A 5 -5.09 -20.54 -3.67
N GLY A 6 -4.73 -20.08 -2.47
CA GLY A 6 -3.57 -19.20 -2.23
C GLY A 6 -3.77 -17.70 -2.53
N GLY A 7 -4.92 -17.28 -3.08
CA GLY A 7 -5.25 -15.86 -3.29
C GLY A 7 -4.24 -15.12 -4.16
N ILE A 8 -3.79 -13.93 -3.74
CA ILE A 8 -2.78 -13.16 -4.51
C ILE A 8 -1.42 -13.86 -4.58
N CYS A 9 -1.10 -14.73 -3.61
CA CYS A 9 0.16 -15.48 -3.55
C CYS A 9 0.15 -16.69 -4.49
N ALA A 10 -0.97 -16.98 -5.17
CA ALA A 10 -1.00 -17.96 -6.25
C ALA A 10 -0.23 -17.50 -7.50
N VAL A 11 0.07 -16.19 -7.60
CA VAL A 11 0.88 -15.62 -8.68
C VAL A 11 2.36 -15.78 -8.33
N GLU A 12 3.13 -16.36 -9.25
CA GLU A 12 4.58 -16.53 -9.08
C GLU A 12 5.28 -15.19 -8.82
N GLY A 13 6.14 -15.16 -7.79
CA GLY A 13 6.88 -13.96 -7.41
C GLY A 13 6.09 -12.95 -6.56
N VAL A 14 4.86 -13.28 -6.16
CA VAL A 14 4.08 -12.52 -5.18
C VAL A 14 4.12 -13.21 -3.83
N GLU A 15 4.58 -12.48 -2.82
CA GLU A 15 4.54 -12.92 -1.42
C GLU A 15 3.76 -11.91 -0.60
N ALA A 16 3.06 -12.40 0.44
CA ALA A 16 2.37 -11.53 1.37
C ALA A 16 2.49 -12.06 2.79
N SER A 17 2.64 -11.15 3.74
CA SER A 17 2.58 -11.44 5.17
C SER A 17 1.86 -10.31 5.89
N GLY A 18 1.24 -10.61 7.01
CA GLY A 18 0.56 -9.60 7.79
C GLY A 18 0.26 -10.06 9.21
N VAL A 19 0.04 -9.08 10.07
CA VAL A 19 -0.32 -9.25 11.47
C VAL A 19 -1.56 -8.42 11.77
N LYS A 20 -2.41 -8.92 12.67
CA LYS A 20 -3.59 -8.21 13.15
C LYS A 20 -3.67 -8.33 14.67
N GLU A 21 -3.83 -7.20 15.33
CA GLU A 21 -4.05 -7.09 16.77
C GLU A 21 -5.31 -6.24 17.02
N GLY A 22 -6.37 -6.89 17.51
CA GLY A 22 -7.67 -6.26 17.66
C GLY A 22 -8.20 -5.67 16.35
N GLY A 23 -8.47 -4.36 16.35
CA GLY A 23 -8.92 -3.61 15.15
C GLY A 23 -7.79 -3.19 14.21
N ASN A 24 -6.54 -3.29 14.64
CA ASN A 24 -5.38 -2.81 13.90
C ASN A 24 -4.72 -3.95 13.13
N GLY A 25 -4.36 -3.68 11.89
CA GLY A 25 -3.68 -4.67 11.03
C GLY A 25 -2.60 -4.02 10.20
N LEU A 26 -1.60 -4.81 9.86
CA LEU A 26 -0.50 -4.42 8.99
C LEU A 26 -0.22 -5.58 8.03
N ALA A 27 -0.14 -5.28 6.74
CA ALA A 27 0.23 -6.23 5.71
C ALA A 27 1.32 -5.66 4.81
N LEU A 28 2.23 -6.54 4.39
CA LEU A 28 3.25 -6.28 3.38
C LEU A 28 3.04 -7.27 2.23
N ILE A 29 2.91 -6.75 1.02
CA ILE A 29 2.87 -7.53 -0.21
C ILE A 29 4.16 -7.22 -0.97
N ARG A 30 4.98 -8.24 -1.22
CA ARG A 30 6.22 -8.15 -1.98
C ARG A 30 5.97 -8.68 -3.39
N ALA A 31 6.20 -7.83 -4.39
CA ALA A 31 6.09 -8.17 -5.80
C ALA A 31 6.87 -7.11 -6.60
N ARG A 32 7.49 -7.50 -7.72
CA ARG A 32 8.25 -6.56 -8.57
C ARG A 32 7.64 -6.53 -9.96
N GLY A 33 7.47 -5.33 -10.50
CA GLY A 33 6.99 -5.17 -11.87
C GLY A 33 6.46 -3.78 -12.17
N LEU A 34 5.59 -3.71 -13.18
CA LEU A 34 4.81 -2.53 -13.50
C LEU A 34 3.44 -2.63 -12.82
N CYS A 35 2.97 -1.52 -12.27
CA CYS A 35 1.63 -1.41 -11.74
C CYS A 35 0.94 -0.13 -12.22
N THR A 36 -0.38 -0.19 -12.22
CA THR A 36 -1.27 0.94 -12.44
C THR A 36 -2.12 1.14 -11.20
N GLY A 37 -2.36 2.39 -10.82
CA GLY A 37 -3.11 2.75 -9.63
C GLY A 37 -4.30 3.62 -9.99
N MET A 38 -5.49 3.21 -9.55
CA MET A 38 -6.68 4.05 -9.54
C MET A 38 -6.97 4.52 -8.13
N PHE A 39 -7.30 5.80 -7.99
CA PHE A 39 -7.52 6.45 -6.70
C PHE A 39 -8.93 7.04 -6.65
N THR A 40 -9.45 7.22 -5.43
CA THR A 40 -10.76 7.84 -5.22
C THR A 40 -10.86 9.22 -5.89
N LYS A 41 -12.05 9.55 -6.41
CA LYS A 41 -12.37 10.89 -6.91
C LYS A 41 -12.89 11.83 -5.82
N ASN A 42 -12.99 11.36 -4.57
CA ASN A 42 -13.41 12.19 -3.45
C ASN A 42 -12.48 13.41 -3.33
N ARG A 43 -13.07 14.59 -3.06
CA ARG A 43 -12.31 15.82 -2.80
C ARG A 43 -11.36 15.66 -1.62
N PHE A 44 -11.72 14.83 -0.65
CA PHE A 44 -10.86 14.44 0.45
C PHE A 44 -10.12 13.16 0.12
N MET A 45 -8.81 13.29 -0.05
CA MET A 45 -7.91 12.19 -0.31
C MET A 45 -7.00 11.99 0.90
N ALA A 46 -6.95 10.76 1.42
CA ALA A 46 -6.07 10.43 2.52
C ALA A 46 -4.59 10.59 2.09
N PRO A 47 -3.72 11.16 2.93
CA PRO A 47 -2.28 11.20 2.74
C PRO A 47 -1.60 9.97 2.09
N PRO A 48 -1.87 8.71 2.48
CA PRO A 48 -1.25 7.55 1.83
C PRO A 48 -1.56 7.46 0.34
N LEU A 49 -2.77 7.85 -0.10
CA LEU A 49 -3.13 7.84 -1.52
C LEU A 49 -2.37 8.90 -2.32
N ILE A 50 -2.09 10.05 -1.72
CA ILE A 50 -1.27 11.11 -2.31
C ILE A 50 0.15 10.58 -2.54
N VAL A 51 0.74 9.94 -1.53
CA VAL A 51 2.09 9.34 -1.60
C VAL A 51 2.14 8.22 -2.64
N CYS A 52 1.15 7.33 -2.67
CA CYS A 52 1.07 6.27 -3.69
C CYS A 52 1.01 6.85 -5.10
N LYS A 53 0.14 7.83 -5.35
CA LYS A 53 0.01 8.49 -6.66
C LYS A 53 1.31 9.18 -7.08
N GLU A 54 1.95 9.88 -6.16
CA GLU A 54 3.25 10.53 -6.38
C GLU A 54 4.33 9.50 -6.74
N LYS A 55 4.46 8.41 -5.97
CA LYS A 55 5.44 7.36 -6.23
C LYS A 55 5.23 6.69 -7.60
N LEU A 56 3.99 6.28 -7.91
CA LEU A 56 3.68 5.65 -9.21
C LEU A 56 4.01 6.55 -10.39
N SER A 57 3.70 7.85 -10.28
CA SER A 57 4.05 8.83 -11.31
C SER A 57 5.58 8.95 -11.47
N LYS A 58 6.30 9.11 -10.37
CA LYS A 58 7.77 9.27 -10.36
C LYS A 58 8.52 8.05 -10.87
N THR A 59 8.03 6.84 -10.62
CA THR A 59 8.70 5.60 -11.01
C THR A 59 8.28 5.10 -12.40
N GLY A 60 7.37 5.80 -13.09
CA GLY A 60 6.78 5.31 -14.34
C GLY A 60 6.04 3.99 -14.15
N GLY A 61 5.36 3.83 -13.01
CA GLY A 61 4.62 2.61 -12.66
C GLY A 61 5.47 1.46 -12.12
N LYS A 62 6.79 1.61 -11.97
CA LYS A 62 7.62 0.56 -11.35
C LYS A 62 7.38 0.50 -9.84
N PHE A 63 7.20 -0.70 -9.30
CA PHE A 63 7.06 -0.93 -7.85
C PHE A 63 7.75 -2.24 -7.43
N SER A 64 8.02 -2.36 -6.12
CA SER A 64 8.67 -3.53 -5.50
C SER A 64 7.90 -4.11 -4.31
N GLY A 65 6.79 -3.48 -3.93
CA GLY A 65 5.92 -3.95 -2.86
C GLY A 65 4.87 -2.90 -2.48
N ILE A 66 3.98 -3.31 -1.59
CA ILE A 66 2.87 -2.49 -1.07
C ILE A 66 2.76 -2.77 0.43
N VAL A 67 2.75 -1.71 1.24
CA VAL A 67 2.44 -1.77 2.67
C VAL A 67 1.04 -1.22 2.92
N ILE A 68 0.26 -1.91 3.75
CA ILE A 68 -1.15 -1.62 3.98
C ILE A 68 -1.42 -1.70 5.47
N SER A 69 -2.07 -0.68 6.04
CA SER A 69 -2.58 -0.72 7.40
C SER A 69 -4.10 -0.76 7.44
N SER A 70 -4.65 -1.29 8.52
CA SER A 70 -6.07 -1.23 8.87
C SER A 70 -6.24 -0.76 10.31
N GLY A 71 -7.42 -0.24 10.64
CA GLY A 71 -7.73 0.32 11.97
C GLY A 71 -7.53 1.83 12.07
N ASN A 72 -6.68 2.41 11.21
CA ASN A 72 -6.54 3.86 11.03
C ASN A 72 -6.35 4.19 9.54
N ALA A 73 -7.23 5.04 9.00
CA ALA A 73 -7.20 5.43 7.59
C ALA A 73 -6.12 6.46 7.26
N ASN A 74 -5.46 7.06 8.27
CA ASN A 74 -4.55 8.20 8.14
C ASN A 74 -5.17 9.28 7.23
N SER A 75 -6.35 9.78 7.62
CA SER A 75 -7.15 10.74 6.84
C SER A 75 -7.37 12.00 7.66
N TYR A 76 -7.42 13.16 7.01
CA TYR A 76 -7.53 14.48 7.67
C TYR A 76 -6.37 14.82 8.64
N THR A 77 -5.21 14.24 8.41
CA THR A 77 -4.00 14.38 9.26
C THR A 77 -2.98 15.40 8.73
N GLY A 78 -3.33 16.16 7.67
CA GLY A 78 -2.50 17.25 7.16
C GLY A 78 -1.13 16.80 6.62
N SER A 79 -0.11 17.64 6.79
CA SER A 79 1.26 17.37 6.35
C SER A 79 1.92 16.24 7.14
N GLU A 80 1.64 16.12 8.44
CA GLU A 80 2.18 15.05 9.29
C GLU A 80 1.78 13.69 8.74
N GLY A 81 0.50 13.50 8.38
CA GLY A 81 0.05 12.25 7.79
C GLY A 81 0.71 11.90 6.45
N ILE A 82 1.17 12.89 5.68
CA ILE A 82 1.94 12.66 4.44
C ILE A 82 3.33 12.16 4.79
N ASP A 83 3.97 12.74 5.80
CA ASP A 83 5.30 12.35 6.23
C ASP A 83 5.28 10.96 6.88
N ASP A 84 4.26 10.64 7.68
CA ASP A 84 4.02 9.29 8.20
C ASP A 84 3.86 8.26 7.07
N ALA A 85 3.08 8.59 6.04
CA ALA A 85 2.90 7.71 4.89
C ALA A 85 4.20 7.51 4.09
N ARG A 86 5.03 8.55 3.98
CA ARG A 86 6.37 8.43 3.37
C ARG A 86 7.29 7.56 4.19
N GLU A 87 7.27 7.73 5.51
CA GLU A 87 8.08 6.96 6.45
C GLU A 87 7.70 5.48 6.45
N MET A 88 6.40 5.18 6.51
CA MET A 88 5.91 3.80 6.39
C MET A 88 6.37 3.14 5.08
N ALA A 89 6.38 3.90 3.98
CA ALA A 89 6.89 3.43 2.70
C ALA A 89 8.43 3.37 2.62
N ARG A 90 9.17 4.02 3.53
CA ARG A 90 10.64 3.83 3.69
C ARG A 90 10.91 2.55 4.48
N PHE A 91 10.28 2.36 5.63
CA PHE A 91 10.43 1.13 6.43
C PHE A 91 10.08 -0.12 5.63
N ALA A 92 9.00 -0.08 4.85
CA ALA A 92 8.62 -1.20 3.99
C ALA A 92 9.64 -1.52 2.88
N ALA A 93 10.51 -0.57 2.52
CA ALA A 93 11.56 -0.78 1.52
C ALA A 93 12.86 -1.37 2.12
N GLU A 94 12.96 -1.43 3.45
CA GLU A 94 14.09 -2.04 4.17
C GLU A 94 13.88 -3.55 4.44
N CYS A 95 12.68 -4.07 4.18
CA CYS A 95 12.32 -5.49 4.25
C CYS A 95 12.57 -6.21 2.93
#